data_AF-A0A3S4ESW9-F1
#
_entry.id   AF-A0A3S4ESW9-F1
#
_cell.length_a   1.000
_cell.length_b   1.000
_cell.length_c   1.000
_cell.angle_alpha   90.00
_cell.angle_beta   90.00
_cell.angle_gamma   90.00
#
_symmetry.space_group_name_H-M   'P 1'
#
loop_
_entity.id
_entity.type
_entity.pdbx_description
1 polymer ?
#
loop_
_entity_poly.entity_id
_entity_poly.type
_entity_poly.pdbx_seq_one_letter_code
_entity_poly.pdbx_strand_id
1 'polypeptide(L)'
;MASSLVLPSAQSLAGQWQLANGERQCRLELLADTQRETNGYQLRDRQQCLKAIFNAEVIGWRAAPDGIALLQTDGSTLAFFSRDGEVYRHPIGAADGLTLTPLR
;
A
#
# COMPACT_ATOMS: atom_id res chain seq x y z
N MET A 1 -17.56 -23.65 -9.02
CA MET A 1 -18.09 -22.27 -9.08
C MET A 1 -16.93 -21.35 -8.72
N ALA A 2 -16.51 -20.46 -9.63
CA ALA A 2 -15.48 -19.47 -9.31
C ALA A 2 -16.19 -18.24 -8.71
N SER A 3 -16.03 -18.01 -7.41
CA SER A 3 -16.51 -16.79 -6.78
C SER A 3 -15.51 -15.67 -7.03
N SER A 4 -15.93 -14.62 -7.72
CA SER A 4 -15.11 -13.43 -7.95
C SER A 4 -14.99 -12.61 -6.67
N LEU A 5 -13.78 -12.14 -6.37
CA LEU A 5 -13.55 -11.19 -5.28
C LEU A 5 -14.02 -9.80 -5.70
N VAL A 6 -14.64 -9.08 -4.78
CA VAL A 6 -15.10 -7.70 -4.98
C VAL A 6 -13.89 -6.78 -4.94
N LEU A 7 -13.74 -5.90 -5.94
CA LEU A 7 -12.76 -4.82 -5.92
C LEU A 7 -13.21 -3.73 -4.94
N PRO A 8 -12.46 -3.44 -3.87
CA PRO A 8 -12.79 -2.34 -2.96
C PRO A 8 -12.70 -0.98 -3.65
N SER A 9 -13.52 -0.02 -3.23
CA SER A 9 -13.38 1.37 -3.69
C SER A 9 -12.22 2.06 -2.98
N ALA A 10 -11.63 3.09 -3.60
CA ALA A 10 -10.58 3.86 -2.96
C ALA A 10 -11.06 4.50 -1.66
N GLN A 11 -12.29 4.99 -1.64
CA GLN A 11 -12.90 5.62 -0.48
C GLN A 11 -13.02 4.67 0.71
N SER A 12 -13.24 3.36 0.45
CA SER A 12 -13.32 2.36 1.51
C SER A 12 -11.98 2.03 2.18
N LEU A 13 -10.87 2.28 1.49
CA LEU A 13 -9.50 2.01 1.97
C LEU A 13 -8.73 3.29 2.31
N ALA A 14 -9.26 4.46 1.97
CA ALA A 14 -8.66 5.75 2.29
C ALA A 14 -8.63 5.98 3.81
N GLY A 15 -7.54 6.58 4.29
CA GLY A 15 -7.34 6.81 5.72
C GLY A 15 -5.87 6.79 6.12
N GLN A 16 -5.62 6.74 7.43
CA GLN A 16 -4.29 6.60 7.99
C GLN A 16 -3.90 5.13 8.06
N TRP A 17 -2.65 4.83 7.71
CA TRP A 17 -2.11 3.49 7.67
C TRP A 17 -0.71 3.47 8.26
N GLN A 18 -0.33 2.30 8.75
CA GLN A 18 1.00 2.00 9.23
C GLN A 18 1.61 0.89 8.40
N LEU A 19 2.75 1.20 7.79
CA LEU A 19 3.62 0.22 7.16
C LEU A 19 4.76 -0.12 8.11
N ALA A 20 5.04 -1.39 8.31
CA ALA A 20 6.16 -1.84 9.14
C ALA A 20 6.98 -2.94 8.46
N ASN A 21 8.30 -2.84 8.54
CA ASN A 21 9.20 -4.00 8.53
C ASN A 21 9.58 -4.28 9.99
N GLY A 22 10.02 -5.48 10.37
CA GLY A 22 10.27 -5.86 11.77
C GLY A 22 11.11 -4.89 12.64
N GLU A 23 11.78 -3.91 12.04
CA GLU A 23 12.61 -2.90 12.70
C GLU A 23 12.03 -1.46 12.66
N ARG A 24 11.20 -1.11 11.66
CA ARG A 24 10.76 0.28 11.41
C ARG A 24 9.27 0.36 11.17
N GLN A 25 8.69 1.48 11.56
CA GLN A 25 7.28 1.81 11.36
C GLN A 25 7.15 3.14 10.64
N CYS A 26 6.25 3.18 9.67
CA CYS A 26 6.00 4.29 8.77
C CYS A 26 4.52 4.63 8.76
N ARG A 27 4.16 5.86 9.12
CA ARG A 27 2.78 6.33 8.98
C ARG A 27 2.59 6.99 7.62
N LEU A 28 1.59 6.50 6.90
CA LEU A 28 1.20 7.01 5.59
C LEU A 28 -0.32 7.21 5.53
N GLU A 29 -0.77 8.03 4.60
CA GLU A 29 -2.17 8.32 4.37
C GLU A 29 -2.53 7.89 2.93
N LEU A 30 -3.46 6.95 2.81
CA LEU A 30 -4.05 6.57 1.53
C LEU A 30 -5.19 7.55 1.25
N LEU A 31 -5.08 8.31 0.16
CA LEU A 31 -6.09 9.28 -0.27
C LEU A 31 -6.94 8.67 -1.38
N ALA A 32 -8.19 9.12 -1.53
CA ALA A 32 -9.08 8.69 -2.61
C ALA A 32 -8.99 9.57 -3.87
N ASP A 33 -8.23 10.65 -3.82
CA ASP A 33 -7.93 11.50 -4.98
C ASP A 33 -7.07 10.74 -5.99
N THR A 34 -7.33 10.96 -7.27
CA THR A 34 -6.60 10.28 -8.34
C THR A 34 -5.15 10.77 -8.42
N GLN A 35 -4.24 9.83 -8.74
CA GLN A 35 -2.86 10.10 -9.10
C GLN A 35 -2.68 9.76 -10.58
N ARG A 36 -2.51 10.78 -11.41
CA ARG A 36 -2.60 10.64 -12.89
C ARG A 36 -1.43 9.86 -13.46
N GLU A 37 -0.25 10.08 -12.89
CA GLU A 37 1.02 9.51 -13.30
C GLU A 37 1.03 7.99 -13.09
N THR A 38 0.26 7.48 -12.12
CA THR A 38 0.29 6.07 -11.72
C THR A 38 -0.96 5.29 -12.09
N ASN A 39 -1.96 5.90 -12.74
CA ASN A 39 -3.30 5.32 -12.92
C ASN A 39 -3.86 4.73 -11.61
N GLY A 40 -3.62 5.44 -10.50
CA GLY A 40 -3.99 5.03 -9.15
C GLY A 40 -4.53 6.19 -8.34
N TYR A 41 -4.33 6.12 -7.03
CA TYR A 41 -4.75 7.14 -6.08
C TYR A 41 -3.55 7.69 -5.33
N GLN A 42 -3.68 8.90 -4.79
CA GLN A 42 -2.58 9.59 -4.11
C GLN A 42 -2.23 8.89 -2.79
N LEU A 43 -0.93 8.80 -2.53
CA LEU A 43 -0.40 8.37 -1.25
C LEU A 43 0.38 9.52 -0.64
N ARG A 44 0.16 9.79 0.65
CA ARG A 44 0.91 10.81 1.39
C ARG A 44 1.75 10.19 2.49
N ASP A 45 3.07 10.28 2.33
CA ASP A 45 4.05 9.92 3.34
C ASP A 45 4.63 11.21 3.97
N ARG A 46 4.02 11.68 5.07
CA ARG A 46 4.44 12.92 5.73
C ARG A 46 5.81 12.80 6.41
N GLN A 47 6.21 11.59 6.76
CA GLN A 47 7.47 11.31 7.45
C GLN A 47 8.60 10.96 6.47
N GLN A 48 8.29 10.88 5.16
CA GLN A 48 9.23 10.54 4.08
C GLN A 48 10.01 9.24 4.34
N CYS A 49 9.44 8.32 5.10
CA CYS A 49 10.12 7.12 5.55
C CYS A 49 9.96 5.95 4.57
N LEU A 50 8.98 6.00 3.66
CA LEU A 50 8.81 4.99 2.61
C LEU A 50 9.99 4.93 1.66
N LYS A 51 10.62 6.08 1.38
CA LYS A 51 11.83 6.14 0.55
C LYS A 51 12.97 5.34 1.15
N ALA A 52 13.10 5.32 2.48
CA ALA A 52 14.13 4.53 3.16
C ALA A 52 13.84 3.02 3.19
N ILE A 53 12.55 2.63 3.08
CA ILE A 53 12.15 1.22 3.05
C ILE A 53 12.26 0.65 1.64
N PHE A 54 11.79 1.39 0.63
CA PHE A 54 11.72 0.90 -0.75
C PHE A 54 12.91 1.35 -1.62
N ASN A 55 13.79 2.22 -1.11
CA ASN A 55 14.83 2.89 -1.87
C ASN A 55 14.28 3.59 -3.15
N ALA A 56 13.03 4.03 -3.08
CA ALA A 56 12.26 4.55 -4.19
C ALA A 56 11.17 5.49 -3.69
N GLU A 57 10.76 6.43 -4.53
CA GLU A 57 9.65 7.33 -4.21
C GLU A 57 8.31 6.62 -4.43
N VAL A 58 7.45 6.66 -3.42
CA VAL A 58 6.09 6.12 -3.47
C VAL A 58 5.13 7.29 -3.56
N ILE A 59 4.51 7.48 -4.73
CA ILE A 59 3.61 8.63 -4.98
C ILE A 59 2.14 8.23 -5.07
N GLY A 60 1.85 6.93 -5.12
CA GLY A 60 0.50 6.45 -5.31
C GLY A 60 0.27 5.04 -4.80
N TRP A 61 -1.00 4.66 -4.82
CA TRP A 61 -1.46 3.33 -4.46
C TRP A 61 -2.64 2.91 -5.33
N ARG A 62 -2.97 1.61 -5.32
CA ARG A 62 -4.13 1.07 -6.02
C ARG A 62 -4.74 -0.10 -5.25
N ALA A 63 -6.07 -0.09 -5.14
CA ALA A 63 -6.82 -1.21 -4.61
C ALA A 63 -6.82 -2.39 -5.58
N ALA A 64 -6.74 -3.60 -5.04
CA ALA A 64 -6.98 -4.85 -5.75
C ALA A 64 -8.01 -5.68 -4.97
N PRO A 65 -8.69 -6.66 -5.60
CA PRO A 65 -9.68 -7.49 -4.91
C PRO A 65 -9.12 -8.26 -3.71
N ASP A 66 -7.82 -8.55 -3.75
CA ASP A 66 -7.08 -9.36 -2.79
C ASP A 66 -5.95 -8.59 -2.11
N GLY A 67 -5.87 -7.26 -2.25
CA GLY A 67 -4.74 -6.52 -1.69
C GLY A 67 -4.67 -5.05 -2.06
N ILE A 68 -3.50 -4.46 -1.79
CA ILE A 68 -3.16 -3.07 -2.10
C ILE A 68 -1.78 -3.03 -2.75
N ALA A 69 -1.67 -2.32 -3.87
CA ALA A 69 -0.40 -2.04 -4.53
C ALA A 69 0.10 -0.64 -4.14
N LEU A 70 1.39 -0.51 -3.82
CA LEU A 70 2.09 0.77 -3.74
C LEU A 70 2.84 1.03 -5.04
N LEU A 71 2.78 2.27 -5.53
CA LEU A 71 3.19 2.64 -6.89
C LEU A 71 4.32 3.67 -6.89
N GLN A 72 5.25 3.52 -7.85
CA GLN A 72 6.30 4.49 -8.14
C GLN A 72 5.80 5.65 -8.98
N THR A 73 6.68 6.62 -9.20
CA THR A 73 6.50 7.76 -10.09
C THR A 73 6.17 7.40 -11.54
N ASP A 74 6.59 6.23 -12.02
CA ASP A 74 6.30 5.74 -13.37
C ASP A 74 5.03 4.86 -13.44
N GLY A 75 4.31 4.69 -12.32
CA GLY A 75 3.12 3.85 -12.22
C GLY A 75 3.39 2.35 -12.07
N SER A 76 4.65 1.93 -12.07
CA SER A 76 5.01 0.55 -11.75
C SER A 76 4.69 0.22 -10.28
N THR A 77 4.42 -1.06 -10.00
CA THR A 77 4.15 -1.53 -8.64
C THR A 77 5.45 -1.84 -7.92
N LEU A 78 5.74 -1.13 -6.83
CA LEU A 78 6.88 -1.44 -5.93
C LEU A 78 6.61 -2.66 -5.09
N ALA A 79 5.45 -2.68 -4.48
CA ALA A 79 5.07 -3.69 -3.52
C ALA A 79 3.57 -3.94 -3.60
N PHE A 80 3.23 -5.22 -3.69
CA PHE A 80 1.86 -5.68 -3.55
C PHE A 80 1.69 -6.32 -2.18
N PHE A 81 0.74 -5.80 -1.42
CA PHE A 81 0.38 -6.32 -0.11
C PHE A 81 -0.91 -7.13 -0.22
N SER A 82 -0.80 -8.44 -0.07
CA SER A 82 -1.94 -9.35 -0.04
C SER A 82 -2.73 -9.17 1.25
N ARG A 83 -4.06 -9.16 1.16
CA ARG A 83 -4.95 -9.04 2.30
C ARG A 83 -4.98 -10.34 3.10
N ASP A 84 -4.67 -10.24 4.39
CA ASP A 84 -4.76 -11.30 5.40
C ASP A 84 -5.57 -10.79 6.61
N GLY A 85 -6.90 -10.86 6.48
CA GLY A 85 -7.82 -10.25 7.43
C GLY A 85 -7.74 -8.72 7.40
N GLU A 86 -7.34 -8.14 8.53
CA GLU A 86 -7.11 -6.70 8.72
C GLU A 86 -5.67 -6.27 8.41
N VAL A 87 -4.76 -7.23 8.26
CA VAL A 87 -3.34 -6.99 7.98
C VAL A 87 -3.07 -7.27 6.52
N TYR A 88 -2.39 -6.36 5.84
CA TYR A 88 -1.93 -6.57 4.47
C TYR A 88 -0.44 -6.91 4.50
N ARG A 89 0.00 -7.94 3.79
CA ARG A 89 1.36 -8.48 3.89
C ARG A 89 2.06 -8.53 2.54
N HIS A 90 3.32 -8.13 2.53
CA HIS A 90 4.22 -8.27 1.39
C HIS A 90 5.49 -9.02 1.83
N PRO A 91 5.72 -10.26 1.34
CA PRO A 91 6.90 -11.03 1.73
C PRO A 91 8.18 -10.43 1.14
N ILE A 92 9.24 -10.31 1.96
CA ILE A 92 10.59 -9.95 1.50
C ILE A 92 11.51 -11.15 1.73
N GLY A 93 11.69 -11.98 0.71
CA GLY A 93 12.59 -13.15 0.79
C GLY A 93 12.29 -14.06 1.99
N ALA A 94 13.32 -14.39 2.78
CA ALA A 94 13.23 -15.25 3.97
C ALA A 94 13.10 -14.50 5.30
N ALA A 95 13.01 -13.16 5.28
CA ALA A 95 12.95 -12.32 6.48
C ALA A 95 11.49 -11.94 6.84
N ASP A 96 11.32 -11.27 7.99
CA ASP A 96 10.06 -10.63 8.36
C ASP A 96 9.64 -9.65 7.25
N GLY A 97 8.54 -9.99 6.56
CA GLY A 97 8.02 -9.20 5.45
C GLY A 97 7.49 -7.83 5.88
N LEU A 98 7.04 -7.04 4.90
CA LEU A 98 6.33 -5.80 5.19
C LEU A 98 4.89 -6.11 5.56
N THR A 99 4.40 -5.35 6.53
CA THR A 99 2.98 -5.31 6.90
C THR A 99 2.44 -3.91 6.67
N LEU A 100 1.19 -3.84 6.25
CA LEU A 100 0.43 -2.62 6.05
C LEU A 100 -0.89 -2.77 6.80
N THR A 101 -1.14 -1.90 7.77
CA THR A 101 -2.27 -2.00 8.71
C THR A 101 -3.01 -0.66 8.81
N PRO A 102 -4.35 -0.65 8.82
CA PRO A 102 -5.10 0.58 8.98
C PRO A 102 -4.96 1.10 10.42
N LEU A 103 -4.72 2.40 10.57
CA LEU A 103 -4.74 3.07 11.86
C LEU A 103 -6.16 3.61 12.09
N ARG A 104 -6.83 3.08 13.12
CA ARG A 104 -8.16 3.55 13.54
C ARG A 104 -8.11 4.91 14.20
#